data_AF-A0A961J3Z7-F1
#
_entry.id   AF-A0A961J3Z7-F1
#
_cell.length_a   1.000
_cell.length_b   1.000
_cell.length_c   1.000
_cell.angle_alpha   90.00
_cell.angle_beta   90.00
_cell.angle_gamma   90.00
#
_symmetry.space_group_name_H-M   'P 1'
#
loop_
_entity.id
_entity.type
_entity.pdbx_description
1 polymer ?
#
loop_
_entity_poly.entity_id
_entity_poly.type
_entity_poly.pdbx_seq_one_letter_code
_entity_poly.pdbx_strand_id
1 'polypeptide(L)'
;MNISNPFNAFISTDPNAELDASTIFGVLAQVTVSGVVNGTTGADDYQAQSGSDQINALGGADTVRGGAGNDSVYGGAGSDLLIGERGADYLSGGDGNDNLRDSAANSIIDPVAAQVVRIYGATLGRLPDRAGHLAWTNMLLDGSRTLTEVIAGFTGSQEFQNTYGST
;
A
#
# COMPACT_ATOMS: atom_id res chain seq x y z
N MET A 1 -31.81 -36.14 5.87
CA MET A 1 -30.44 -36.60 5.61
C MET A 1 -30.05 -36.18 4.20
N ASN A 2 -29.48 -35.00 4.08
CA ASN A 2 -28.43 -34.62 3.13
C ASN A 2 -27.91 -33.28 3.64
N ILE A 3 -26.60 -33.20 3.87
CA ILE A 3 -25.91 -32.05 4.47
C ILE A 3 -25.14 -31.35 3.34
N SER A 4 -24.65 -30.14 3.59
CA SER A 4 -23.56 -29.41 2.89
C SER A 4 -23.87 -28.76 1.53
N ASN A 5 -24.16 -27.46 1.52
CA ASN A 5 -23.13 -26.38 1.48
C ASN A 5 -23.80 -24.98 1.42
N PRO A 6 -23.51 -24.03 2.32
CA PRO A 6 -24.13 -22.70 2.31
C PRO A 6 -23.32 -21.61 1.56
N PHE A 7 -22.28 -21.96 0.80
CA PHE A 7 -21.28 -21.00 0.30
C PHE A 7 -21.57 -20.31 -1.05
N ASN A 8 -22.81 -20.29 -1.54
CA ASN A 8 -23.12 -19.59 -2.81
C ASN A 8 -24.24 -18.56 -2.62
N ALA A 9 -23.88 -17.31 -2.27
CA ALA A 9 -24.50 -16.08 -2.79
C ALA A 9 -24.09 -14.83 -1.99
N PHE A 10 -22.94 -14.23 -2.29
CA PHE A 10 -22.68 -12.80 -1.98
C PHE A 10 -21.87 -12.12 -3.10
N ILE A 11 -22.09 -12.48 -4.36
CA ILE A 11 -21.60 -11.67 -5.48
C ILE A 11 -22.71 -10.68 -5.82
N SER A 12 -22.57 -9.44 -5.37
CA SER A 12 -23.37 -8.34 -5.89
C SER A 12 -23.08 -8.18 -7.38
N THR A 13 -24.12 -8.17 -8.22
CA THR A 13 -24.01 -7.85 -9.65
C THR A 13 -24.09 -6.34 -9.91
N ASP A 14 -24.21 -5.53 -8.86
CA ASP A 14 -24.27 -4.08 -8.96
C ASP A 14 -22.83 -3.52 -8.93
N PRO A 15 -22.36 -2.88 -10.01
CA PRO A 15 -21.03 -2.28 -10.07
C PRO A 15 -20.83 -1.09 -9.11
N ASN A 16 -21.89 -0.64 -8.43
CA ASN A 16 -21.84 0.44 -7.44
C ASN A 16 -22.22 0.00 -6.02
N ALA A 17 -22.37 -1.30 -5.77
CA ALA A 17 -22.59 -1.77 -4.40
C ALA A 17 -21.30 -1.60 -3.60
N GLU A 18 -21.29 -0.63 -2.69
CA GLU A 18 -20.33 -0.62 -1.59
C GLU A 18 -20.61 -1.86 -0.73
N LEU A 19 -19.80 -2.90 -0.91
CA LEU A 19 -19.85 -4.08 -0.06
C LEU A 19 -19.42 -3.64 1.33
N ASP A 20 -20.37 -3.55 2.27
CA ASP A 20 -20.04 -3.34 3.67
C ASP A 20 -19.29 -4.57 4.16
N ALA A 21 -17.98 -4.42 4.26
CA ALA A 21 -17.07 -5.50 4.56
C ALA A 21 -17.41 -6.17 5.92
N SER A 22 -18.11 -5.48 6.84
CA SER A 22 -18.64 -6.04 8.10
C SER A 22 -19.57 -7.25 7.93
N THR A 23 -20.18 -7.43 6.76
CA THR A 23 -21.04 -8.60 6.45
C THR A 23 -20.29 -9.81 5.87
N ILE A 24 -18.99 -9.66 5.56
CA ILE A 24 -18.13 -10.70 4.96
C ILE A 24 -17.09 -11.25 5.99
N PHE A 25 -16.72 -10.46 7.02
CA PHE A 25 -15.60 -10.71 7.97
C PHE A 25 -15.70 -11.91 8.95
N GLY A 26 -16.51 -12.92 8.68
CA GLY A 26 -16.65 -14.08 9.58
C GLY A 26 -15.79 -15.31 9.22
N VAL A 27 -15.09 -15.31 8.09
CA VAL A 27 -14.53 -16.54 7.52
C VAL A 27 -13.04 -16.34 7.25
N LEU A 28 -12.22 -17.32 7.66
CA LEU A 28 -10.81 -17.49 7.35
C LEU A 28 -10.55 -17.70 5.83
N ALA A 29 -11.28 -17.01 4.96
CA ALA A 29 -11.24 -17.15 3.52
C ALA A 29 -10.81 -15.84 2.89
N GLN A 30 -9.76 -15.93 2.07
CA GLN A 30 -9.27 -14.89 1.18
C GLN A 30 -10.42 -14.17 0.46
N VAL A 31 -10.46 -12.85 0.58
CA VAL A 31 -11.46 -11.97 -0.03
C VAL A 31 -10.93 -11.48 -1.37
N THR A 32 -11.61 -11.86 -2.45
CA THR A 32 -11.26 -11.39 -3.80
C THR A 32 -11.86 -10.01 -4.04
N VAL A 33 -11.03 -9.07 -4.51
CA VAL A 33 -11.39 -7.65 -4.66
C VAL A 33 -10.98 -7.10 -6.04
N SER A 34 -11.50 -5.92 -6.39
CA SER A 34 -11.01 -5.10 -7.51
C SER A 34 -11.44 -3.64 -7.33
N GLY A 35 -10.65 -2.70 -7.81
CA GLY A 35 -10.82 -1.27 -7.66
C GLY A 35 -10.29 -0.77 -6.32
N VAL A 36 -11.08 0.06 -5.64
CA VAL A 36 -10.71 0.67 -4.37
C VAL A 36 -11.27 -0.16 -3.21
N VAL A 37 -10.41 -0.54 -2.28
CA VAL A 37 -10.73 -1.37 -1.12
C VAL A 37 -10.22 -0.70 0.15
N ASN A 38 -11.08 -0.64 1.16
CA ASN A 38 -10.71 -0.26 2.51
C ASN A 38 -11.03 -1.42 3.45
N GLY A 39 -10.03 -1.85 4.20
CA GLY A 39 -10.09 -2.94 5.15
C GLY A 39 -10.64 -2.52 6.50
N THR A 40 -10.28 -3.29 7.53
CA THR A 40 -10.72 -3.05 8.91
C THR A 40 -9.57 -2.77 9.86
N THR A 41 -9.87 -2.54 11.13
CA THR A 41 -8.85 -2.50 12.18
C THR A 41 -8.47 -3.90 12.69
N GLY A 42 -8.92 -4.96 12.02
CA GLY A 42 -8.57 -6.35 12.30
C GLY A 42 -7.84 -6.97 11.12
N ALA A 43 -7.36 -8.20 11.31
CA ALA A 43 -6.62 -8.91 10.27
C ALA A 43 -7.49 -9.22 9.04
N ASP A 44 -7.01 -8.80 7.88
CA ASP A 44 -7.64 -8.97 6.58
C ASP A 44 -6.80 -9.88 5.65
N ASP A 45 -7.44 -10.64 4.76
CA ASP A 45 -6.78 -11.42 3.69
C ASP A 45 -7.38 -11.03 2.34
N TYR A 46 -6.70 -10.17 1.58
CA TYR A 46 -7.16 -9.64 0.29
C TYR A 46 -6.40 -10.20 -0.90
N GLN A 47 -7.13 -10.41 -1.99
CA GLN A 47 -6.61 -10.72 -3.31
C GLN A 47 -7.29 -9.88 -4.37
N ALA A 48 -6.58 -8.88 -4.88
CA ALA A 48 -6.99 -8.22 -6.08
C ALA A 48 -6.79 -9.11 -7.32
N GLN A 49 -7.63 -8.85 -8.33
CA GLN A 49 -7.61 -9.55 -9.60
C GLN A 49 -6.64 -8.85 -10.58
N SER A 50 -6.94 -8.88 -11.87
CA SER A 50 -6.24 -8.01 -12.80
C SER A 50 -6.83 -6.61 -12.74
N GLY A 51 -6.02 -5.58 -12.76
CA GLY A 51 -6.49 -4.20 -12.69
C GLY A 51 -5.41 -3.26 -12.19
N SER A 52 -5.78 -1.99 -12.06
CA SER A 52 -5.05 -1.09 -11.18
C SER A 52 -5.90 -0.94 -9.94
N ASP A 53 -5.47 -1.59 -8.87
CA ASP A 53 -6.23 -1.70 -7.63
C ASP A 53 -5.61 -0.81 -6.54
N GLN A 54 -6.46 -0.22 -5.68
CA GLN A 54 -6.03 0.58 -4.54
C GLN A 54 -6.55 -0.08 -3.27
N ILE A 55 -5.66 -0.64 -2.45
CA ILE A 55 -6.03 -1.42 -1.26
C ILE A 55 -5.43 -0.75 -0.03
N ASN A 56 -6.29 -0.37 0.92
CA ASN A 56 -5.87 0.09 2.26
C ASN A 56 -6.33 -0.95 3.30
N ALA A 57 -5.43 -1.75 3.85
CA ALA A 57 -5.78 -2.79 4.84
C ALA A 57 -6.04 -2.21 6.25
N LEU A 58 -5.58 -0.97 6.50
CA LEU A 58 -5.78 -0.17 7.72
C LEU A 58 -5.04 -0.65 8.95
N GLY A 59 -5.48 -1.68 9.65
CA GLY A 59 -4.70 -2.17 10.77
C GLY A 59 -5.08 -3.57 11.18
N GLY A 60 -4.14 -4.32 11.72
CA GLY A 60 -4.28 -5.76 11.81
C GLY A 60 -2.97 -6.43 11.44
N ALA A 61 -3.00 -7.73 11.23
CA ALA A 61 -1.89 -8.44 10.61
C ALA A 61 -2.40 -8.94 9.27
N ASP A 62 -2.17 -8.14 8.23
CA ASP A 62 -2.89 -8.28 6.97
C ASP A 62 -2.09 -9.09 5.96
N THR A 63 -2.79 -9.81 5.09
CA THR A 63 -2.20 -10.45 3.91
C THR A 63 -2.86 -9.87 2.68
N VAL A 64 -2.10 -9.15 1.86
CA VAL A 64 -2.63 -8.49 0.67
C VAL A 64 -1.85 -8.92 -0.57
N ARG A 65 -2.59 -9.32 -1.60
CA ARG A 65 -2.07 -9.63 -2.94
C ARG A 65 -2.69 -8.67 -3.94
N GLY A 66 -1.86 -7.86 -4.60
CA GLY A 66 -2.24 -6.84 -5.58
C GLY A 66 -2.75 -7.43 -6.90
N GLY A 67 -2.25 -8.59 -7.31
CA GLY A 67 -2.72 -9.23 -8.52
C GLY A 67 -1.97 -8.75 -9.77
N ALA A 68 -2.66 -8.60 -10.89
CA ALA A 68 -2.01 -8.25 -12.15
C ALA A 68 -2.37 -6.84 -12.60
N GLY A 69 -1.41 -5.95 -12.59
CA GLY A 69 -1.49 -4.60 -13.15
C GLY A 69 -0.69 -3.66 -12.26
N ASN A 70 -1.06 -2.38 -12.21
CA ASN A 70 -0.29 -1.40 -11.46
C ASN A 70 -1.07 -1.04 -10.20
N ASP A 71 -0.69 -1.62 -9.08
CA ASP A 71 -1.47 -1.58 -7.84
C ASP A 71 -0.87 -0.59 -6.82
N SER A 72 -1.71 -0.14 -5.90
CA SER A 72 -1.32 0.69 -4.76
C SER A 72 -1.85 0.06 -3.47
N VAL A 73 -0.97 -0.62 -2.75
CA VAL A 73 -1.31 -1.39 -1.55
C VAL A 73 -0.70 -0.72 -0.32
N TYR A 74 -1.51 -0.50 0.71
CA TYR A 74 -1.13 0.08 1.99
C TYR A 74 -1.56 -0.89 3.10
N GLY A 75 -0.60 -1.43 3.87
CA GLY A 75 -0.83 -2.33 5.01
C GLY A 75 -1.45 -1.56 6.18
N GLY A 76 -0.77 -0.52 6.64
CA GLY A 76 -1.27 0.31 7.73
C GLY A 76 -0.63 -0.09 9.04
N ALA A 77 -1.39 -0.28 10.12
CA ALA A 77 -0.83 -0.59 11.43
C ALA A 77 -0.82 -2.09 11.72
N GLY A 78 0.37 -2.66 11.93
CA GLY A 78 0.55 -4.01 12.46
C GLY A 78 1.67 -4.77 11.75
N SER A 79 1.46 -6.04 11.43
CA SER A 79 2.52 -6.86 10.81
C SER A 79 1.99 -7.49 9.55
N ASP A 80 2.29 -6.86 8.42
CA ASP A 80 1.61 -7.13 7.17
C ASP A 80 2.47 -7.91 6.19
N LEU A 81 1.82 -8.69 5.32
CA LEU A 81 2.42 -9.35 4.16
C LEU A 81 1.79 -8.77 2.90
N LEU A 82 2.53 -7.92 2.18
CA LEU A 82 2.05 -7.28 0.96
C LEU A 82 2.80 -7.84 -0.26
N ILE A 83 2.05 -8.29 -1.26
CA ILE A 83 2.59 -8.90 -2.47
C ILE A 83 2.01 -8.17 -3.69
N GLY A 84 2.83 -7.44 -4.45
CA GLY A 84 2.39 -6.72 -5.65
C GLY A 84 2.03 -7.62 -6.83
N GLU A 85 2.66 -8.79 -6.93
CA GLU A 85 2.54 -9.69 -8.08
C GLU A 85 3.02 -9.04 -9.39
N ARG A 86 2.21 -8.92 -10.45
CA ARG A 86 2.68 -8.49 -11.79
C ARG A 86 2.25 -7.07 -12.11
N GLY A 87 3.19 -6.14 -12.10
CA GLY A 87 3.12 -4.89 -12.85
C GLY A 87 3.91 -3.82 -12.12
N ALA A 88 3.64 -2.54 -12.33
CA ALA A 88 4.38 -1.48 -11.63
C ALA A 88 3.59 -1.07 -10.39
N ASP A 89 3.97 -1.64 -9.24
CA ASP A 89 3.19 -1.51 -8.02
C ASP A 89 3.80 -0.52 -7.03
N TYR A 90 2.98 -0.03 -6.13
CA TYR A 90 3.36 0.70 -4.93
C TYR A 90 2.88 -0.10 -3.72
N LEU A 91 3.81 -0.58 -2.88
CA LEU A 91 3.50 -1.32 -1.66
C LEU A 91 4.01 -0.53 -0.46
N SER A 92 3.14 -0.16 0.48
CA SER A 92 3.51 0.53 1.71
C SER A 92 3.13 -0.31 2.94
N GLY A 93 4.12 -0.71 3.75
CA GLY A 93 3.90 -1.53 4.94
C GLY A 93 3.12 -0.77 6.00
N GLY A 94 3.64 0.41 6.36
CA GLY A 94 3.04 1.26 7.40
C GLY A 94 3.78 1.07 8.72
N ASP A 95 3.03 1.06 9.82
CA ASP A 95 3.58 0.92 11.17
C ASP A 95 3.72 -0.57 11.52
N GLY A 96 4.94 -1.04 11.76
CA GLY A 96 5.22 -2.33 12.37
C GLY A 96 6.21 -3.16 11.56
N ASN A 97 6.13 -4.49 11.69
CA ASN A 97 7.11 -5.40 11.09
C ASN A 97 6.51 -6.06 9.85
N ASP A 98 6.77 -5.49 8.69
CA ASP A 98 6.11 -5.89 7.45
C ASP A 98 7.03 -6.68 6.51
N ASN A 99 6.40 -7.53 5.68
CA ASN A 99 7.06 -8.28 4.62
C ASN A 99 6.46 -7.87 3.27
N LEU A 100 7.17 -7.01 2.55
CA LEU A 100 6.74 -6.53 1.24
C LEU A 100 7.51 -7.26 0.15
N ARG A 101 6.80 -7.75 -0.86
CA ARG A 101 7.39 -8.48 -1.99
C ARG A 101 6.75 -8.04 -3.30
N ASP A 102 7.58 -7.96 -4.31
CA ASP A 102 7.12 -7.71 -5.67
C ASP A 102 7.97 -8.51 -6.65
N SER A 103 7.37 -8.92 -7.76
CA SER A 103 8.04 -9.60 -8.85
C SER A 103 8.55 -8.64 -9.94
N ALA A 104 8.13 -7.38 -9.92
CA ALA A 104 8.46 -6.41 -10.97
C ALA A 104 9.58 -5.43 -10.61
N ALA A 105 10.42 -5.13 -11.60
CA ALA A 105 11.60 -4.28 -11.44
C ALA A 105 11.28 -2.78 -11.27
N ASN A 106 10.07 -2.35 -11.66
CA ASN A 106 9.66 -0.95 -11.64
C ASN A 106 8.83 -0.57 -10.40
N SER A 107 8.61 -1.52 -9.51
CA SER A 107 7.78 -1.30 -8.34
C SER A 107 8.51 -0.57 -7.22
N ILE A 108 7.73 0.16 -6.45
CA ILE A 108 8.16 0.89 -5.27
C ILE A 108 7.72 0.07 -4.06
N ILE A 109 8.69 -0.55 -3.37
CA ILE A 109 8.47 -1.27 -2.12
C ILE A 109 8.89 -0.36 -0.98
N ASP A 110 7.93 -0.03 -0.15
CA ASP A 110 8.03 1.00 0.86
C ASP A 110 7.69 0.46 2.25
N PRO A 111 8.67 -0.01 3.02
CA PRO A 111 8.42 -0.56 4.35
C PRO A 111 8.02 0.49 5.42
N VAL A 112 7.80 1.79 5.09
CA VAL A 112 7.67 2.88 6.10
C VAL A 112 7.09 4.23 5.60
N ALA A 113 6.99 4.45 4.30
CA ALA A 113 7.15 5.78 3.69
C ALA A 113 5.89 6.33 3.03
N ALA A 114 4.77 6.20 3.74
CA ALA A 114 3.71 7.19 3.60
C ALA A 114 4.25 8.62 3.80
N GLN A 115 5.33 8.82 4.57
CA GLN A 115 5.89 10.15 4.84
C GLN A 115 6.80 10.68 3.72
N VAL A 116 7.77 9.90 3.22
CA VAL A 116 8.74 10.36 2.21
C VAL A 116 8.06 10.62 0.87
N VAL A 117 7.16 9.74 0.45
CA VAL A 117 6.41 9.90 -0.81
C VAL A 117 5.52 11.13 -0.77
N ARG A 118 4.83 11.36 0.36
CA ARG A 118 4.03 12.58 0.55
C ARG A 118 4.90 13.84 0.53
N ILE A 119 6.11 13.79 1.08
CA ILE A 119 7.05 14.91 1.01
C ILE A 119 7.49 15.16 -0.43
N TYR A 120 7.86 14.14 -1.20
CA TYR A 120 8.20 14.27 -2.62
C TYR A 120 7.06 14.88 -3.43
N GLY A 121 5.84 14.37 -3.26
CA GLY A 121 4.67 14.92 -3.92
C GLY A 121 4.41 16.39 -3.54
N ALA A 122 4.51 16.71 -2.25
CA ALA A 122 4.28 18.06 -1.74
C ALA A 122 5.39 19.07 -2.10
N THR A 123 6.64 18.62 -2.23
CA THR A 123 7.80 19.51 -2.46
C THR A 123 8.23 19.58 -3.91
N LEU A 124 8.09 18.49 -4.68
CA LEU A 124 8.58 18.38 -6.05
C LEU A 124 7.48 18.16 -7.08
N GLY A 125 6.22 18.02 -6.65
CA GLY A 125 5.08 17.81 -7.55
C GLY A 125 5.16 16.51 -8.35
N ARG A 126 6.02 15.58 -7.94
CA ARG A 126 6.26 14.30 -8.62
C ARG A 126 6.54 13.20 -7.59
N LEU A 127 6.36 11.96 -8.00
CA LEU A 127 6.78 10.81 -7.21
C LEU A 127 8.32 10.72 -7.19
N PRO A 128 8.90 10.19 -6.09
CA PRO A 128 10.33 9.92 -6.04
C PRO A 128 10.76 8.90 -7.09
N ASP A 129 11.99 9.04 -7.58
CA ASP A 129 12.65 7.89 -8.18
C ASP A 129 13.05 6.87 -7.10
N ARG A 130 13.32 5.63 -7.53
CA ARG A 130 13.65 4.52 -6.63
C ARG A 130 14.83 4.82 -5.72
N ALA A 131 15.85 5.51 -6.21
CA ALA A 131 17.06 5.80 -5.44
C ALA A 131 16.78 6.85 -4.35
N GLY A 132 16.07 7.91 -4.71
CA GLY A 132 15.64 8.96 -3.79
C GLY A 132 14.71 8.43 -2.70
N HIS A 133 13.71 7.64 -3.08
CA HIS A 133 12.82 6.98 -2.12
C HIS A 133 13.63 6.16 -1.10
N LEU A 134 14.44 5.22 -1.58
CA LEU A 134 15.19 4.30 -0.70
C LEU A 134 16.18 5.03 0.20
N ALA A 135 16.86 6.05 -0.31
CA ALA A 135 17.84 6.80 0.47
C ALA A 135 17.20 7.48 1.69
N TRP A 136 16.12 8.23 1.48
CA TRP A 136 15.46 8.96 2.55
C TRP A 136 14.69 8.05 3.51
N THR A 137 14.09 6.99 2.97
CA THR A 137 13.35 6.00 3.77
C THR A 137 14.30 5.23 4.68
N ASN A 138 15.47 4.81 4.19
CA ASN A 138 16.47 4.14 5.01
C ASN A 138 16.99 5.04 6.15
N MET A 139 17.22 6.32 5.87
CA MET A 139 17.66 7.29 6.89
C MET A 139 16.62 7.55 7.99
N LEU A 140 15.33 7.44 7.66
CA LEU A 140 14.25 7.51 8.66
C LEU A 140 14.16 6.23 9.48
N LEU A 141 14.30 5.07 8.82
CA LEU A 141 14.22 3.75 9.46
C LEU A 141 15.33 3.50 10.45
N ASP A 142 16.58 3.79 10.05
CA ASP A 142 17.74 3.54 10.89
C ASP A 142 17.92 4.64 11.97
N GLY A 143 17.02 5.64 11.97
CA GLY A 143 17.04 6.76 12.90
C GLY A 143 18.19 7.73 12.67
N SER A 144 18.96 7.61 11.58
CA SER A 144 20.05 8.52 11.25
C SER A 144 19.57 9.93 10.92
N ARG A 145 18.29 10.08 10.55
CA ARG A 145 17.61 11.37 10.38
C ARG A 145 16.18 11.32 10.90
N THR A 146 15.74 12.45 11.43
CA THR A 146 14.33 12.72 11.76
C THR A 146 13.56 13.16 10.52
N LEU A 147 12.22 13.08 10.58
CA LEU A 147 11.34 13.57 9.51
C LEU A 147 11.59 15.04 9.16
N THR A 148 11.82 15.88 10.18
CA THR A 148 12.11 17.31 9.98
C THR A 148 13.42 17.51 9.22
N GLU A 149 14.44 16.72 9.49
CA GLU A 149 15.73 16.80 8.77
C GLU A 149 15.63 16.29 7.35
N VAL A 150 14.79 15.29 7.10
CA VAL A 150 14.49 14.82 5.74
C VAL A 150 13.78 15.92 4.94
N ILE A 151 12.75 16.55 5.51
CA ILE A 151 12.03 17.69 4.88
C ILE A 151 13.01 18.83 4.56
N ALA A 152 13.86 19.20 5.52
CA ALA A 152 14.87 20.24 5.31
C ALA A 152 15.87 19.87 4.21
N GLY A 153 16.25 18.59 4.13
CA GLY A 153 17.07 18.05 3.05
C GLY A 153 16.41 18.18 1.67
N PHE A 154 15.11 17.93 1.58
CA PHE A 154 14.35 18.14 0.34
C PHE A 154 14.35 19.58 -0.12
N THR A 155 13.92 20.49 0.74
CA THR A 155 13.81 21.92 0.41
C THR A 155 15.19 22.56 0.17
N GLY A 156 16.25 21.99 0.75
CA GLY A 156 17.63 22.42 0.53
C GLY A 156 18.31 21.77 -0.69
N SER A 157 17.69 20.76 -1.32
CA SER A 157 18.31 20.01 -2.42
C SER A 157 18.47 20.85 -3.69
N GLN A 158 19.52 20.57 -4.46
CA GLN A 158 19.73 21.21 -5.76
C GLN A 158 18.55 20.99 -6.71
N GLU A 159 17.89 19.83 -6.62
CA GLU A 159 16.71 19.52 -7.40
C GLU A 159 15.54 20.45 -7.09
N PHE A 160 15.24 20.64 -5.80
CA PHE A 160 14.20 21.56 -5.35
C PHE A 160 14.53 22.99 -5.78
N GLN A 161 15.77 23.43 -5.58
CA GLN A 161 16.20 24.78 -5.96
C GLN A 161 16.16 25.02 -7.47
N ASN A 162 16.48 24.01 -8.29
CA ASN A 162 16.38 24.11 -9.75
C ASN A 162 14.92 24.21 -10.23
N THR A 163 14.00 23.57 -9.51
CA THR A 163 12.58 23.52 -9.89
C THR A 163 11.82 24.77 -9.42
N TYR A 164 12.07 25.23 -8.19
CA TYR A 164 11.28 26.28 -7.54
C TYR A 164 12.08 27.54 -7.16
N GLY A 165 13.40 27.55 -7.38
CA GLY A 165 14.29 28.62 -6.94
C GLY A 165 14.83 28.38 -5.52
N SER A 166 15.90 29.10 -5.15
CA SER A 166 16.39 29.10 -3.77
C SER A 166 15.37 29.79 -2.86
N THR A 167 15.11 29.20 -1.69
CA THR A 167 14.35 29.84 -0.61
C THR A 167 15.16 30.93 0.07
#